data_AF-F8KU91-F1
#
_entry.id   AF-F8KU91-F1
#
_cell.length_a   1.000
_cell.length_b   1.000
_cell.length_c   1.000
_cell.angle_alpha   90.00
_cell.angle_beta   90.00
_cell.angle_gamma   90.00
#
_symmetry.space_group_name_H-M   'P 1'
#
loop_
_entity.id
_entity.type
_entity.pdbx_description
1 polymer ?
#
loop_
_entity_poly.entity_id
_entity_poly.type
_entity_poly.pdbx_seq_one_letter_code
_entity_poly.pdbx_strand_id
1 'polypeptide(L)'
;MVLRFGLCVGLLGVLCAEPSAFDLQSGATKQELNTLKSSNRNLENILTTLQSQADALSQHQDGLNNLFKGQAAKLHDFSTTLDSHDQALKSLKATQDMQADMLKSQASLLETLKTQIQTNKNALQQLDQKIAATNQLITQMNTDFASKLAAIQKSIDDQAQANAQKLQELARIQEKMIQEKTTPPPQTPTPQPQAPATTPPPQTPPIVAPTPSKEPTPQTPQSFIKDYNKRKEIFQEALKLFRHKQHEQAGMRFEWLGEIKYRPAYSYYMAGECAYEQKHYTQAISFYKHSALIKDKTTYMPILLWHTAWSFGFLKDQANFERFMRSLSQLYPQSEQGKKATEILQKRQKTESKH
;
A
#
# COMPACT_ATOMS: atom_id res chain seq x y z
N MET A 1 7.49 116.98 -34.34
CA MET A 1 7.45 118.45 -34.47
C MET A 1 8.54 118.85 -35.47
N VAL A 2 8.23 119.68 -36.48
CA VAL A 2 9.14 120.20 -37.53
C VAL A 2 9.72 119.11 -38.47
N LEU A 3 9.30 119.03 -39.75
CA LEU A 3 9.72 119.76 -40.97
C LEU A 3 11.12 119.33 -41.47
N ARG A 4 11.31 118.60 -42.59
CA ARG A 4 11.10 118.91 -44.03
C ARG A 4 11.90 120.12 -44.57
N PHE A 5 12.95 119.84 -45.35
CA PHE A 5 13.46 120.45 -46.61
C PHE A 5 14.63 119.53 -47.08
N GLY A 6 15.02 119.32 -48.34
CA GLY A 6 14.81 120.01 -49.62
C GLY A 6 16.13 120.67 -50.09
N LEU A 7 16.54 120.75 -51.37
CA LEU A 7 16.03 120.18 -52.64
C LEU A 7 17.05 120.45 -53.79
N CYS A 8 17.59 119.40 -54.45
CA CYS A 8 18.12 119.34 -55.83
C CYS A 8 19.28 120.24 -56.35
N VAL A 9 19.77 119.85 -57.56
CA VAL A 9 20.65 120.54 -58.54
C VAL A 9 22.13 120.67 -58.12
N GLY A 10 23.14 120.37 -58.95
CA GLY A 10 23.26 119.82 -60.32
C GLY A 10 24.75 119.44 -60.57
N LEU A 11 25.29 119.12 -61.74
CA LEU A 11 24.79 118.86 -63.11
C LEU A 11 25.81 117.88 -63.78
N LEU A 12 25.52 117.39 -65.00
CA LEU A 12 26.30 116.36 -65.72
C LEU A 12 27.82 116.65 -65.85
N GLY A 13 28.62 115.62 -65.55
CA GLY A 13 29.89 115.32 -66.20
C GLY A 13 29.84 113.88 -66.72
N VAL A 14 30.21 113.63 -67.98
CA VAL A 14 29.93 112.37 -68.69
C VAL A 14 31.20 111.83 -69.36
N LEU A 15 31.38 110.51 -69.26
CA LEU A 15 32.44 109.68 -69.89
C LEU A 15 33.89 110.01 -69.51
N CYS A 16 34.42 109.24 -68.56
CA CYS A 16 35.23 108.07 -68.94
C CYS A 16 35.04 106.96 -67.89
N ALA A 17 34.88 105.72 -68.34
CA ALA A 17 34.66 104.57 -67.46
C ALA A 17 35.97 103.76 -67.34
N GLU A 18 36.70 103.97 -66.26
CA GLU A 18 37.76 103.03 -65.84
C GLU A 18 37.12 101.92 -64.99
N PRO A 19 37.27 100.64 -65.34
CA PRO A 19 36.78 99.55 -64.50
C PRO A 19 37.59 99.53 -63.21
N SER A 20 36.93 99.79 -62.07
CA SER A 20 37.59 99.79 -60.77
C SER A 20 38.30 98.45 -60.53
N ALA A 21 39.58 98.48 -60.15
CA ALA A 21 40.32 97.27 -59.79
C ALA A 21 39.62 96.44 -58.68
N PHE A 22 38.82 97.13 -57.85
CA PHE A 22 37.93 96.55 -56.87
C PHE A 22 36.90 95.58 -57.49
N ASP A 23 36.36 95.84 -58.68
CA ASP A 23 35.40 94.93 -59.33
C ASP A 23 36.07 93.66 -59.88
N LEU A 24 37.27 93.78 -60.45
CA LEU A 24 38.07 92.62 -60.87
C LEU A 24 38.41 91.71 -59.68
N GLN A 25 38.85 92.29 -58.55
CA GLN A 25 39.07 91.53 -57.32
C GLN A 25 37.76 91.05 -56.67
N SER A 26 36.64 91.77 -56.88
CA SER A 26 35.31 91.31 -56.46
C SER A 26 34.88 90.07 -57.23
N GLY A 27 35.25 89.92 -58.51
CA GLY A 27 34.94 88.73 -59.31
C GLY A 27 35.53 87.47 -58.69
N ALA A 28 36.84 87.49 -58.41
CA ALA A 28 37.54 86.39 -57.75
C ALA A 28 37.00 86.11 -56.34
N THR A 29 36.85 87.14 -55.50
CA THR A 29 36.36 86.95 -54.12
C THR A 29 34.88 86.55 -54.03
N LYS A 30 34.02 86.97 -54.98
CA LYS A 30 32.65 86.43 -55.13
C LYS A 30 32.67 84.97 -55.57
N GLN A 31 33.61 84.56 -56.44
CA GLN A 31 33.79 83.17 -56.85
C GLN A 31 34.25 82.30 -55.68
N GLU A 32 35.23 82.74 -54.89
CA GLU A 32 35.67 82.06 -53.66
C GLU A 32 34.58 81.99 -52.59
N LEU A 33 33.81 83.07 -52.40
CA LEU A 33 32.66 83.06 -51.48
C LEU A 33 31.58 82.07 -51.94
N ASN A 34 31.36 81.92 -53.25
CA ASN A 34 30.40 80.96 -53.80
C ASN A 34 30.91 79.51 -53.72
N THR A 35 32.20 79.24 -53.93
CA THR A 35 32.78 77.90 -53.72
C THR A 35 32.79 77.54 -52.23
N LEU A 36 33.14 78.47 -51.33
CA LEU A 36 33.06 78.26 -49.89
C LEU A 36 31.62 77.99 -49.42
N LYS A 37 30.64 78.75 -49.92
CA LYS A 37 29.21 78.53 -49.64
C LYS A 37 28.69 77.20 -50.17
N SER A 38 29.23 76.73 -51.31
CA SER A 38 28.90 75.42 -51.89
C SER A 38 29.57 74.28 -51.10
N SER A 39 30.80 74.48 -50.65
CA SER A 39 31.52 73.58 -49.75
C SER A 39 30.81 73.43 -48.40
N ASN A 40 30.38 74.54 -47.79
CA ASN A 40 29.65 74.51 -46.52
C ASN A 40 28.33 73.72 -46.65
N ARG A 41 27.57 73.93 -47.74
CA ARG A 41 26.37 73.12 -48.04
C ARG A 41 26.68 71.64 -48.26
N ASN A 42 27.83 71.32 -48.86
CA ASN A 42 28.26 69.93 -48.99
C ASN A 42 28.60 69.32 -47.62
N LEU A 43 29.23 70.08 -46.72
CA LEU A 43 29.48 69.67 -45.35
C LEU A 43 28.18 69.52 -44.53
N GLU A 44 27.18 70.39 -44.71
CA GLU A 44 25.83 70.26 -44.14
C GLU A 44 25.13 68.97 -44.60
N ASN A 45 25.24 68.64 -45.90
CA ASN A 45 24.71 67.39 -46.47
C ASN A 45 25.46 66.14 -45.97
N ILE A 46 26.78 66.22 -45.82
CA ILE A 46 27.59 65.13 -45.26
C ILE A 46 27.27 64.93 -43.77
N LEU A 47 27.14 66.01 -43.00
CA LEU A 47 26.80 65.96 -41.57
C LEU A 47 25.42 65.33 -41.34
N THR A 48 24.40 65.75 -42.09
CA THR A 48 23.05 65.16 -42.02
C THR A 48 23.04 63.70 -42.49
N THR A 49 23.84 63.33 -43.49
CA THR A 49 24.01 61.93 -43.91
C THR A 49 24.64 61.09 -42.78
N LEU A 50 25.75 61.56 -42.19
CA LEU A 50 26.43 60.88 -41.08
C LEU A 50 25.53 60.75 -39.84
N GLN A 51 24.74 61.78 -39.53
CA GLN A 51 23.76 61.74 -38.45
C GLN A 51 22.71 60.65 -38.71
N SER A 52 22.14 60.59 -39.92
CA SER A 52 21.18 59.54 -40.29
C SER A 52 21.77 58.11 -40.21
N GLN A 53 23.07 57.96 -40.49
CA GLN A 53 23.79 56.69 -40.34
C GLN A 53 24.05 56.35 -38.87
N ALA A 54 24.37 57.33 -38.02
CA ALA A 54 24.51 57.14 -36.58
C ALA A 54 23.18 56.74 -35.92
N ASP A 55 22.07 57.39 -36.29
CA ASP A 55 20.73 57.06 -35.82
C ASP A 55 20.33 55.63 -36.25
N ALA A 56 20.59 55.25 -37.51
CA ALA A 56 20.34 53.90 -38.01
C ALA A 56 21.22 52.83 -37.32
N LEU A 57 22.50 53.14 -37.03
CA LEU A 57 23.37 52.27 -36.25
C LEU A 57 22.88 52.10 -34.80
N SER A 58 22.40 53.17 -34.17
CA SER A 58 21.80 53.10 -32.83
C SER A 58 20.54 52.23 -32.81
N GLN A 59 19.63 52.41 -33.78
CA GLN A 59 18.43 51.57 -33.91
C GLN A 59 18.78 50.10 -34.15
N HIS A 60 19.80 49.81 -34.95
CA HIS A 60 20.29 48.45 -35.14
C HIS A 60 20.91 47.87 -33.86
N GLN A 61 21.69 48.65 -33.13
CA GLN A 61 22.26 48.26 -31.84
C GLN A 61 21.17 47.94 -30.80
N ASP A 62 20.10 48.74 -30.72
CA ASP A 62 18.95 48.45 -29.86
C ASP A 62 18.16 47.21 -30.31
N GLY A 63 18.01 47.01 -31.61
CA GLY A 63 17.46 45.76 -32.18
C GLY A 63 18.26 44.52 -31.75
N LEU A 64 19.59 44.56 -31.90
CA LEU A 64 20.50 43.49 -31.48
C LEU A 64 20.47 43.28 -29.96
N ASN A 65 20.42 44.35 -29.17
CA ASN A 65 20.31 44.32 -27.70
C ASN A 65 19.01 43.62 -27.26
N ASN A 66 17.89 43.92 -27.93
CA ASN A 66 16.59 43.29 -27.64
C ASN A 66 16.54 41.81 -28.10
N LEU A 67 17.16 41.48 -29.23
CA LEU A 67 17.35 40.08 -29.65
C LEU A 67 18.22 39.30 -28.66
N PHE A 68 19.32 39.89 -28.18
CA PHE A 68 20.20 39.28 -27.18
C PHE A 68 19.48 39.03 -25.85
N LYS A 69 18.74 40.02 -25.33
CA LYS A 69 17.87 39.86 -24.14
C LYS A 69 16.85 38.74 -24.33
N GLY A 70 16.20 38.66 -25.50
CA GLY A 70 15.24 37.62 -25.83
C GLY A 70 15.85 36.22 -25.95
N GLN A 71 17.11 36.11 -26.40
CA GLN A 71 17.86 34.84 -26.41
C GLN A 71 18.32 34.45 -25.00
N ALA A 72 18.78 35.40 -24.19
CA ALA A 72 19.18 35.16 -22.80
C ALA A 72 18.00 34.68 -21.94
N ALA A 73 16.80 35.25 -22.13
CA ALA A 73 15.57 34.78 -21.49
C ALA A 73 15.26 33.32 -21.88
N LYS A 74 15.28 32.98 -23.18
CA LYS A 74 15.08 31.60 -23.64
C LYS A 74 16.12 30.63 -23.07
N LEU A 75 17.38 31.03 -22.96
CA LEU A 75 18.44 30.23 -22.36
C LEU A 75 18.17 29.95 -20.87
N HIS A 76 17.71 30.96 -20.13
CA HIS A 76 17.27 30.82 -18.74
C HIS A 76 16.06 29.87 -18.60
N ASP A 77 15.07 29.98 -19.48
CA ASP A 77 13.89 29.12 -19.47
C ASP A 77 14.24 27.65 -19.77
N PHE A 78 15.16 27.41 -20.73
CA PHE A 78 15.73 26.09 -20.98
C PHE A 78 16.52 25.57 -19.77
N SER A 79 17.32 26.40 -19.11
CA SER A 79 18.06 26.01 -17.89
C SER A 79 17.12 25.64 -16.74
N THR A 80 16.03 26.40 -16.56
CA THR A 80 14.99 26.13 -15.54
C THR A 80 14.24 24.84 -15.85
N THR A 81 13.95 24.58 -17.13
CA THR A 81 13.34 23.33 -17.60
C THR A 81 14.28 22.14 -17.37
N LEU A 82 15.60 22.32 -17.56
CA LEU A 82 16.60 21.28 -17.38
C LEU A 82 16.78 20.88 -15.90
N ASP A 83 16.81 21.84 -14.97
CA ASP A 83 16.80 21.54 -13.53
C ASP A 83 15.50 20.80 -13.14
N SER A 84 14.34 21.27 -13.59
CA SER A 84 13.06 20.59 -13.38
C SER A 84 13.08 19.12 -13.85
N HIS A 85 13.69 18.84 -15.01
CA HIS A 85 13.89 17.48 -15.51
C HIS A 85 14.88 16.66 -14.67
N ASP A 86 15.97 17.26 -14.17
CA ASP A 86 16.91 16.57 -13.26
C ASP A 86 16.27 16.23 -11.90
N GLN A 87 15.49 17.14 -11.32
CA GLN A 87 14.69 16.84 -10.11
C GLN A 87 13.67 15.72 -10.38
N ALA A 88 13.01 15.73 -11.55
CA ALA A 88 12.11 14.66 -11.96
C ALA A 88 12.83 13.30 -12.08
N LEU A 89 14.00 13.26 -12.73
CA LEU A 89 14.83 12.05 -12.85
C LEU A 89 15.31 11.53 -11.49
N LYS A 90 15.73 12.41 -10.58
CA LYS A 90 16.07 12.06 -9.18
C LYS A 90 14.88 11.42 -8.46
N SER A 91 13.67 11.98 -8.61
CA SER A 91 12.46 11.42 -7.99
C SER A 91 12.06 10.05 -8.59
N LEU A 92 12.24 9.88 -9.90
CA LEU A 92 12.00 8.62 -10.61
C LEU A 92 13.00 7.54 -10.18
N LYS A 93 14.28 7.89 -10.04
CA LYS A 93 15.32 6.98 -9.55
C LYS A 93 15.06 6.53 -8.10
N ALA A 94 14.69 7.46 -7.21
CA ALA A 94 14.30 7.12 -5.84
C ALA A 94 13.07 6.19 -5.79
N THR A 95 12.13 6.36 -6.72
CA THR A 95 10.96 5.48 -6.89
C THR A 95 11.37 4.09 -7.40
N GLN A 96 12.28 4.02 -8.38
CA GLN A 96 12.83 2.77 -8.90
C GLN A 96 13.58 1.98 -7.82
N ASP A 97 14.39 2.64 -6.99
CA ASP A 97 15.12 2.01 -5.90
C ASP A 97 14.17 1.47 -4.82
N MET A 98 13.11 2.22 -4.48
CA MET A 98 12.05 1.75 -3.59
C MET A 98 11.31 0.53 -4.15
N GLN A 99 11.08 0.47 -5.47
CA GLN A 99 10.49 -0.72 -6.12
C GLN A 99 11.45 -1.93 -6.08
N ALA A 100 12.75 -1.73 -6.27
CA ALA A 100 13.76 -2.79 -6.19
C ALA A 100 13.87 -3.37 -4.77
N ASP A 101 13.91 -2.52 -3.74
CA ASP A 101 13.85 -2.94 -2.33
C ASP A 101 12.59 -3.74 -2.02
N MET A 102 11.44 -3.28 -2.54
CA MET A 102 10.15 -3.94 -2.34
C MET A 102 10.06 -5.29 -3.07
N LEU A 103 10.69 -5.45 -4.24
CA LEU A 103 10.84 -6.74 -4.91
C LEU A 103 11.71 -7.71 -4.09
N LYS A 104 12.84 -7.22 -3.56
CA LYS A 104 13.73 -7.99 -2.67
C LYS A 104 13.03 -8.42 -1.37
N SER A 105 12.22 -7.54 -0.79
CA SER A 105 11.37 -7.83 0.38
C SER A 105 10.31 -8.91 0.07
N GLN A 106 9.61 -8.82 -1.06
CA GLN A 106 8.64 -9.84 -1.49
C GLN A 106 9.31 -11.20 -1.72
N ALA A 107 10.50 -11.26 -2.30
CA ALA A 107 11.26 -12.50 -2.46
C ALA A 107 11.62 -13.16 -1.11
N SER A 108 12.05 -12.36 -0.12
CA SER A 108 12.34 -12.84 1.23
C SER A 108 11.09 -13.37 1.95
N LEU A 109 9.94 -12.71 1.78
CA LEU A 109 8.66 -13.19 2.32
C LEU A 109 8.22 -14.50 1.66
N LEU A 110 8.37 -14.63 0.33
CA LEU A 110 8.03 -15.86 -0.39
C LEU A 110 8.88 -17.05 0.07
N GLU A 111 10.19 -16.88 0.26
CA GLU A 111 11.06 -17.94 0.76
C GLU A 111 10.75 -18.31 2.23
N THR A 112 10.38 -17.32 3.05
CA THR A 112 9.91 -17.54 4.42
C THR A 112 8.62 -18.37 4.44
N LEU A 113 7.63 -18.01 3.61
CA LEU A 113 6.37 -18.75 3.49
C LEU A 113 6.58 -20.17 2.95
N LYS A 114 7.46 -20.35 1.96
CA LYS A 114 7.89 -21.64 1.41
C LYS A 114 8.54 -22.53 2.47
N THR A 115 9.40 -21.95 3.31
CA THR A 115 10.01 -22.65 4.46
C THR A 115 8.93 -23.06 5.47
N GLN A 116 7.98 -22.19 5.81
CA GLN A 116 6.88 -22.54 6.72
C GLN A 116 5.97 -23.64 6.16
N ILE A 117 5.64 -23.60 4.86
CA ILE A 117 4.86 -24.64 4.18
C ILE A 117 5.58 -25.98 4.24
N GLN A 118 6.90 -26.02 4.01
CA GLN A 118 7.67 -27.26 4.12
C GLN A 118 7.75 -27.77 5.57
N THR A 119 7.92 -26.89 6.55
CA THR A 119 7.87 -27.24 7.99
C THR A 119 6.52 -27.83 8.37
N ASN A 120 5.41 -27.21 7.95
CA ASN A 120 4.06 -27.71 8.20
C ASN A 120 3.81 -29.05 7.51
N LYS A 121 4.31 -29.24 6.27
CA LYS A 121 4.25 -30.52 5.55
C LYS A 121 4.98 -31.64 6.30
N ASN A 122 6.18 -31.36 6.82
CA ASN A 122 6.94 -32.32 7.62
C ASN A 122 6.17 -32.69 8.92
N ALA A 123 5.55 -31.70 9.58
CA ALA A 123 4.76 -31.93 10.79
C ALA A 123 3.50 -32.77 10.55
N LEU A 124 2.82 -32.58 9.40
CA LEU A 124 1.71 -33.44 8.98
C LEU A 124 2.16 -34.88 8.75
N GLN A 125 3.28 -35.11 8.05
CA GLN A 125 3.83 -36.45 7.86
C GLN A 125 4.19 -37.15 9.18
N GLN A 126 4.67 -36.41 10.19
CA GLN A 126 4.89 -36.94 11.54
C GLN A 126 3.58 -37.26 12.28
N LEU A 127 2.50 -36.50 12.02
CA LEU A 127 1.19 -36.79 12.57
C LEU A 127 0.59 -38.06 11.95
N ASP A 128 0.69 -38.23 10.63
CA ASP A 128 0.28 -39.45 9.92
C ASP A 128 0.99 -40.70 10.45
N GLN A 129 2.32 -40.60 10.67
CA GLN A 129 3.12 -41.68 11.28
C GLN A 129 2.64 -42.01 12.70
N LYS A 130 2.31 -41.01 13.53
CA LYS A 130 1.75 -41.24 14.88
C LYS A 130 0.36 -41.86 14.84
N ILE A 131 -0.49 -41.46 13.89
CA ILE A 131 -1.82 -42.07 13.69
C ILE A 131 -1.67 -43.54 13.28
N ALA A 132 -0.78 -43.86 12.34
CA ALA A 132 -0.50 -45.22 11.92
C ALA A 132 0.01 -46.10 13.08
N ALA A 133 0.98 -45.61 13.87
CA ALA A 133 1.49 -46.30 15.05
C ALA A 133 0.41 -46.49 16.14
N THR A 134 -0.48 -45.50 16.33
CA THR A 134 -1.60 -45.60 17.27
C THR A 134 -2.61 -46.66 16.82
N ASN A 135 -2.93 -46.71 15.53
CA ASN A 135 -3.83 -47.74 14.97
C ASN A 135 -3.22 -49.15 15.08
N GLN A 136 -1.90 -49.28 14.89
CA GLN A 136 -1.19 -50.54 15.16
C GLN A 136 -1.27 -50.94 16.65
N LEU A 137 -1.06 -50.01 17.57
CA LEU A 137 -1.15 -50.26 19.01
C LEU A 137 -2.58 -50.67 19.44
N ILE A 138 -3.62 -49.99 18.91
CA ILE A 138 -5.02 -50.37 19.14
C ILE A 138 -5.29 -51.79 18.62
N THR A 139 -4.78 -52.13 17.44
CA THR A 139 -4.90 -53.48 16.86
C THR A 139 -4.22 -54.52 17.75
N GLN A 140 -2.98 -54.25 18.20
CA GLN A 140 -2.24 -55.13 19.11
C GLN A 140 -2.95 -55.33 20.45
N MET A 141 -3.47 -54.27 21.07
CA MET A 141 -4.24 -54.36 22.32
C MET A 141 -5.52 -55.19 22.13
N ASN A 142 -6.24 -55.02 21.03
CA ASN A 142 -7.42 -55.81 20.72
C ASN A 142 -7.06 -57.31 20.51
N THR A 143 -5.96 -57.61 19.84
CA THR A 143 -5.48 -59.00 19.64
C THR A 143 -5.02 -59.64 20.95
N ASP A 144 -4.28 -58.91 21.81
CA ASP A 144 -3.85 -59.41 23.12
C ASP A 144 -5.05 -59.63 24.06
N PHE A 145 -6.00 -58.70 24.10
CA PHE A 145 -7.23 -58.83 24.88
C PHE A 145 -8.07 -60.04 24.43
N ALA A 146 -8.25 -60.22 23.13
CA ALA A 146 -8.93 -61.41 22.58
C ALA A 146 -8.18 -62.71 22.92
N SER A 147 -6.85 -62.70 22.89
CA SER A 147 -6.02 -63.85 23.26
C SER A 147 -6.14 -64.19 24.75
N LYS A 148 -6.15 -63.18 25.63
CA LYS A 148 -6.39 -63.39 27.08
C LYS A 148 -7.81 -63.88 27.36
N LEU A 149 -8.83 -63.34 26.69
CA LEU A 149 -10.21 -63.83 26.81
C LEU A 149 -10.32 -65.30 26.39
N ALA A 150 -9.70 -65.70 25.28
CA ALA A 150 -9.69 -67.10 24.84
C ALA A 150 -9.00 -68.03 25.85
N ALA A 151 -7.89 -67.58 26.46
CA ALA A 151 -7.20 -68.32 27.51
C ALA A 151 -8.05 -68.46 28.80
N ILE A 152 -8.75 -67.39 29.21
CA ILE A 152 -9.66 -67.41 30.36
C ILE A 152 -10.84 -68.35 30.09
N GLN A 153 -11.47 -68.26 28.92
CA GLN A 153 -12.59 -69.14 28.53
C GLN A 153 -12.16 -70.62 28.57
N LYS A 154 -11.02 -70.96 27.95
CA LYS A 154 -10.47 -72.32 28.02
C LYS A 154 -10.24 -72.79 29.45
N SER A 155 -9.70 -71.93 30.31
CA SER A 155 -9.48 -72.27 31.73
C SER A 155 -10.78 -72.47 32.51
N ILE A 156 -11.88 -71.82 32.11
CA ILE A 156 -13.22 -72.05 32.68
C ILE A 156 -13.76 -73.40 32.19
N ASP A 157 -13.63 -73.70 30.90
CA ASP A 157 -14.11 -74.95 30.30
C ASP A 157 -13.36 -76.18 30.84
N ASP A 158 -12.03 -76.10 30.92
CA ASP A 158 -11.17 -77.13 31.52
C ASP A 158 -11.57 -77.38 33.00
N GLN A 159 -11.83 -76.32 33.77
CA GLN A 159 -12.25 -76.41 35.18
C GLN A 159 -13.67 -76.95 35.35
N ALA A 160 -14.59 -76.61 34.43
CA ALA A 160 -15.95 -77.14 34.41
C ALA A 160 -15.96 -78.65 34.13
N GLN A 161 -15.15 -79.12 33.17
CA GLN A 161 -14.98 -80.55 32.90
C GLN A 161 -14.38 -81.29 34.11
N ALA A 162 -13.33 -80.75 34.73
CA ALA A 162 -12.73 -81.34 35.93
C ALA A 162 -13.71 -81.42 37.12
N ASN A 163 -14.60 -80.43 37.27
CA ASN A 163 -15.66 -80.44 38.27
C ASN A 163 -16.77 -81.45 37.95
N ALA A 164 -17.16 -81.57 36.68
CA ALA A 164 -18.14 -82.58 36.24
C ALA A 164 -17.62 -84.02 36.44
N GLN A 165 -16.35 -84.28 36.15
CA GLN A 165 -15.71 -85.58 36.42
C GLN A 165 -15.70 -85.92 37.91
N LYS A 166 -15.35 -84.96 38.78
CA LYS A 166 -15.42 -85.13 40.24
C LYS A 166 -16.84 -85.43 40.72
N LEU A 167 -17.84 -84.75 40.16
CA LEU A 167 -19.24 -84.99 40.51
C LEU A 167 -19.74 -86.38 40.07
N GLN A 168 -19.30 -86.86 38.90
CA GLN A 168 -19.59 -88.22 38.43
C GLN A 168 -18.93 -89.29 39.29
N GLU A 169 -17.69 -89.08 39.75
CA GLU A 169 -17.02 -90.05 40.64
C GLU A 169 -17.65 -90.05 42.04
N LEU A 170 -18.01 -88.88 42.59
CA LEU A 170 -18.80 -88.78 43.82
C LEU A 170 -20.14 -89.51 43.71
N ALA A 171 -20.86 -89.34 42.58
CA ALA A 171 -22.10 -90.05 42.32
C ALA A 171 -21.89 -91.58 42.25
N ARG A 172 -20.82 -92.06 41.62
CA ARG A 172 -20.47 -93.50 41.59
C ARG A 172 -20.11 -94.06 42.97
N ILE A 173 -19.43 -93.30 43.80
CA ILE A 173 -19.15 -93.69 45.19
C ILE A 173 -20.48 -93.78 45.97
N GLN A 174 -21.40 -92.84 45.74
CA GLN A 174 -22.72 -92.82 46.37
C GLN A 174 -23.62 -93.98 45.89
N GLU A 175 -23.61 -94.31 44.59
CA GLU A 175 -24.28 -95.50 44.04
C GLU A 175 -23.71 -96.79 44.65
N LYS A 176 -22.39 -96.92 44.78
CA LYS A 176 -21.76 -98.08 45.44
C LYS A 176 -22.22 -98.24 46.89
N MET A 177 -22.35 -97.15 47.65
CA MET A 177 -22.89 -97.21 49.03
C MET A 177 -24.41 -97.51 49.07
N ILE A 178 -25.15 -97.22 48.00
CA ILE A 178 -26.58 -97.54 47.91
C ILE A 178 -26.80 -99.01 47.51
N GLN A 179 -25.94 -99.59 46.66
CA GLN A 179 -26.06 -100.99 46.21
C GLN A 179 -25.83 -102.05 47.31
N GLU A 180 -25.43 -101.66 48.52
CA GLU A 180 -25.38 -102.54 49.69
C GLU A 180 -26.74 -102.66 50.44
N LYS A 181 -27.84 -102.02 49.95
CA LYS A 181 -29.21 -102.14 50.50
C LYS A 181 -30.30 -102.22 49.43
N THR A 182 -31.33 -103.03 49.67
CA THR A 182 -32.37 -103.42 48.69
C THR A 182 -33.78 -103.55 49.27
N THR A 183 -34.88 -103.11 48.63
CA THR A 183 -34.98 -102.03 47.61
C THR A 183 -36.34 -101.30 47.63
N PRO A 184 -37.52 -101.94 47.40
CA PRO A 184 -38.68 -101.18 46.86
C PRO A 184 -40.08 -101.55 47.46
N PRO A 185 -41.21 -101.04 46.89
CA PRO A 185 -41.62 -99.66 46.57
C PRO A 185 -42.94 -99.36 47.36
N PRO A 186 -44.00 -98.65 46.89
CA PRO A 186 -44.19 -97.55 45.90
C PRO A 186 -44.65 -96.26 46.67
N GLN A 187 -45.47 -95.27 46.24
CA GLN A 187 -46.38 -94.97 45.11
C GLN A 187 -46.33 -93.48 44.69
N THR A 188 -47.02 -93.17 43.59
CA THR A 188 -47.32 -91.85 42.97
C THR A 188 -48.67 -91.25 43.49
N PRO A 189 -49.12 -90.01 43.14
CA PRO A 189 -48.84 -89.24 41.91
C PRO A 189 -48.58 -87.72 42.00
N THR A 190 -48.18 -87.18 40.84
CA THR A 190 -47.98 -85.77 40.45
C THR A 190 -49.31 -85.00 40.26
N PRO A 191 -49.32 -83.64 40.16
CA PRO A 191 -49.01 -82.96 38.90
C PRO A 191 -48.25 -81.59 38.94
N GLN A 192 -47.74 -81.23 37.77
CA GLN A 192 -47.18 -79.95 37.27
C GLN A 192 -48.23 -78.82 37.09
N PRO A 193 -47.89 -77.62 36.53
CA PRO A 193 -46.68 -76.78 36.62
C PRO A 193 -47.01 -75.26 36.79
N GLN A 194 -46.02 -74.35 36.78
CA GLN A 194 -45.97 -73.20 35.83
C GLN A 194 -44.74 -72.29 35.96
N ALA A 195 -44.38 -71.68 34.82
CA ALA A 195 -43.60 -70.45 34.62
C ALA A 195 -44.24 -69.75 33.39
N PRO A 196 -44.11 -68.43 33.14
CA PRO A 196 -42.83 -67.76 32.84
C PRO A 196 -42.76 -66.27 33.27
N ALA A 197 -41.88 -65.48 32.61
CA ALA A 197 -41.89 -64.01 32.48
C ALA A 197 -41.43 -63.14 33.71
N THR A 198 -40.75 -61.99 33.58
CA THR A 198 -39.66 -61.54 32.65
C THR A 198 -39.05 -60.20 33.16
N THR A 199 -37.81 -59.87 32.75
CA THR A 199 -37.21 -58.49 32.75
C THR A 199 -36.97 -57.85 34.15
N PRO A 200 -36.36 -56.64 34.29
CA PRO A 200 -34.90 -56.55 34.46
C PRO A 200 -34.43 -55.69 35.68
N PRO A 201 -33.12 -55.69 36.00
CA PRO A 201 -32.53 -54.89 37.09
C PRO A 201 -32.03 -53.50 36.63
N PRO A 202 -31.21 -52.79 37.42
CA PRO A 202 -31.61 -51.67 38.27
C PRO A 202 -31.45 -50.27 37.63
N GLN A 203 -32.07 -49.27 38.24
CA GLN A 203 -32.02 -47.88 37.76
C GLN A 203 -30.67 -47.19 38.03
N THR A 204 -30.20 -46.43 37.03
CA THR A 204 -29.09 -45.44 37.13
C THR A 204 -29.58 -44.09 36.57
N PRO A 205 -28.85 -42.96 36.74
CA PRO A 205 -29.46 -41.72 37.23
C PRO A 205 -30.23 -40.87 36.19
N PRO A 206 -31.09 -39.94 36.65
CA PRO A 206 -31.76 -38.99 35.77
C PRO A 206 -30.79 -38.09 34.99
N ILE A 207 -30.97 -38.04 33.67
CA ILE A 207 -30.29 -37.09 32.80
C ILE A 207 -30.84 -35.68 33.08
N VAL A 208 -29.94 -34.73 33.37
CA VAL A 208 -30.28 -33.30 33.47
C VAL A 208 -30.66 -32.77 32.08
N ALA A 209 -31.85 -32.17 31.96
CA ALA A 209 -32.28 -31.56 30.71
C ALA A 209 -31.38 -30.36 30.34
N PRO A 210 -31.02 -30.16 29.06
CA PRO A 210 -30.17 -29.05 28.64
C PRO A 210 -30.91 -27.71 28.78
N THR A 211 -30.62 -26.98 29.85
CA THR A 211 -30.96 -25.56 29.99
C THR A 211 -30.26 -24.76 28.88
N PRO A 212 -30.94 -23.85 28.16
CA PRO A 212 -30.32 -23.08 27.07
C PRO A 212 -29.37 -22.00 27.60
N SER A 213 -28.20 -22.41 28.07
CA SER A 213 -27.11 -21.52 28.47
C SER A 213 -26.56 -20.79 27.24
N LYS A 214 -26.56 -19.46 27.28
CA LYS A 214 -26.01 -18.61 26.20
C LYS A 214 -24.49 -18.51 26.32
N GLU A 215 -23.80 -19.61 26.00
CA GLU A 215 -22.35 -19.57 25.80
C GLU A 215 -22.01 -18.95 24.43
N PRO A 216 -20.95 -18.14 24.28
CA PRO A 216 -20.70 -17.40 23.04
C PRO A 216 -20.31 -18.33 21.89
N THR A 217 -21.22 -18.53 20.93
CA THR A 217 -20.92 -19.27 19.71
C THR A 217 -19.80 -18.57 18.93
N PRO A 218 -18.74 -19.28 18.48
CA PRO A 218 -17.70 -18.68 17.63
C PRO A 218 -18.35 -18.07 16.38
N GLN A 219 -18.16 -16.76 16.19
CA GLN A 219 -18.75 -16.08 15.04
C GLN A 219 -17.95 -16.39 13.78
N THR A 220 -18.46 -17.35 12.98
CA THR A 220 -18.06 -17.50 11.58
C THR A 220 -18.19 -16.14 10.88
N PRO A 221 -17.18 -15.67 10.12
CA PRO A 221 -17.21 -14.33 9.51
C PRO A 221 -18.48 -14.11 8.70
N GLN A 222 -19.22 -13.04 9.01
CA GLN A 222 -20.47 -12.72 8.30
C GLN A 222 -20.16 -12.24 6.88
N SER A 223 -20.14 -13.20 5.95
CA SER A 223 -20.04 -12.95 4.52
C SER A 223 -21.26 -12.18 4.03
N PHE A 224 -21.01 -11.18 3.19
CA PHE A 224 -22.05 -10.35 2.58
C PHE A 224 -22.32 -10.78 1.14
N ILE A 225 -23.51 -10.47 0.63
CA ILE A 225 -23.87 -10.80 -0.75
C ILE A 225 -23.08 -9.88 -1.71
N LYS A 226 -22.13 -10.45 -2.45
CA LYS A 226 -21.27 -9.78 -3.47
C LYS A 226 -22.06 -9.38 -4.74
N ASP A 227 -23.16 -8.66 -4.58
CA ASP A 227 -24.02 -8.18 -5.68
C ASP A 227 -23.42 -6.93 -6.35
N TYR A 228 -22.87 -7.11 -7.55
CA TYR A 228 -22.27 -6.02 -8.34
C TYR A 228 -23.24 -4.85 -8.61
N ASN A 229 -24.55 -5.10 -8.73
CA ASN A 229 -25.53 -4.03 -8.98
C ASN A 229 -25.71 -3.15 -7.73
N LYS A 230 -25.58 -3.73 -6.53
CA LYS A 230 -25.66 -3.04 -5.23
C LYS A 230 -24.32 -2.50 -4.73
N ARG A 231 -23.28 -2.43 -5.57
CA ARG A 231 -21.93 -1.95 -5.20
C ARG A 231 -21.88 -0.55 -4.57
N LYS A 232 -22.84 0.33 -4.90
CA LYS A 232 -22.96 1.67 -4.29
C LYS A 232 -23.48 1.59 -2.86
N GLU A 233 -24.46 0.73 -2.62
CA GLU A 233 -25.12 0.48 -1.35
C GLU A 233 -24.16 -0.24 -0.40
N ILE A 234 -23.46 -1.28 -0.89
CA ILE A 234 -22.41 -2.01 -0.15
C ILE A 234 -21.24 -1.07 0.23
N PHE A 235 -20.88 -0.10 -0.62
CA PHE A 235 -19.88 0.92 -0.28
C PHE A 235 -20.35 1.87 0.84
N GLN A 236 -21.63 2.27 0.84
CA GLN A 236 -22.21 3.07 1.92
C GLN A 236 -22.37 2.27 3.21
N GLU A 237 -22.67 0.98 3.12
CA GLU A 237 -22.68 0.04 4.25
C GLU A 237 -21.28 -0.11 4.85
N ALA A 238 -20.25 -0.36 4.04
CA ALA A 238 -18.85 -0.44 4.48
C ALA A 238 -18.40 0.85 5.21
N LEU A 239 -18.79 2.02 4.70
CA LEU A 239 -18.56 3.31 5.37
C LEU A 239 -19.37 3.49 6.67
N LYS A 240 -20.49 2.79 6.87
CA LYS A 240 -21.21 2.75 8.16
C LYS A 240 -20.51 1.79 9.12
N LEU A 241 -20.20 0.57 8.69
CA LEU A 241 -19.52 -0.47 9.48
C LEU A 241 -18.18 0.04 10.03
N PHE A 242 -17.38 0.71 9.20
CA PHE A 242 -16.12 1.33 9.63
C PHE A 242 -16.33 2.39 10.73
N ARG A 243 -17.35 3.25 10.60
CA ARG A 243 -17.72 4.24 11.63
C ARG A 243 -18.21 3.61 12.94
N HIS A 244 -18.75 2.39 12.89
CA HIS A 244 -19.14 1.60 14.07
C HIS A 244 -18.02 0.65 14.55
N LYS A 245 -16.78 0.82 14.06
CA LYS A 245 -15.60 0.01 14.38
C LYS A 245 -15.72 -1.49 14.02
N GLN A 246 -16.63 -1.84 13.13
CA GLN A 246 -16.80 -3.20 12.60
C GLN A 246 -15.81 -3.43 11.44
N HIS A 247 -14.52 -3.30 11.75
CA HIS A 247 -13.42 -3.23 10.77
C HIS A 247 -13.28 -4.50 9.92
N GLU A 248 -13.56 -5.68 10.46
CA GLU A 248 -13.59 -6.94 9.69
C GLU A 248 -14.65 -6.90 8.57
N GLN A 249 -15.91 -6.61 8.96
CA GLN A 249 -17.06 -6.56 8.04
C GLN A 249 -16.96 -5.42 7.03
N ALA A 250 -16.35 -4.29 7.42
CA ALA A 250 -16.03 -3.18 6.53
C ALA A 250 -14.91 -3.56 5.56
N GLY A 251 -13.84 -4.17 6.06
CA GLY A 251 -12.67 -4.60 5.30
C GLY A 251 -13.03 -5.56 4.16
N MET A 252 -13.77 -6.63 4.46
CA MET A 252 -14.24 -7.59 3.44
C MET A 252 -15.02 -6.92 2.31
N ARG A 253 -15.83 -5.89 2.61
CA ARG A 253 -16.58 -5.13 1.61
C ARG A 253 -15.66 -4.21 0.82
N PHE A 254 -14.78 -3.46 1.47
CA PHE A 254 -13.85 -2.53 0.82
C PHE A 254 -12.82 -3.25 -0.08
N GLU A 255 -12.31 -4.40 0.34
CA GLU A 255 -11.44 -5.26 -0.46
C GLU A 255 -12.15 -5.70 -1.75
N TRP A 256 -13.35 -6.29 -1.65
CA TRP A 256 -14.14 -6.68 -2.82
C TRP A 256 -14.51 -5.51 -3.73
N LEU A 257 -14.83 -4.34 -3.17
CA LEU A 257 -15.09 -3.12 -3.95
C LEU A 257 -13.82 -2.66 -4.69
N GLY A 258 -12.62 -2.93 -4.15
CA GLY A 258 -11.34 -2.85 -4.85
C GLY A 258 -11.23 -3.86 -6.00
N GLU A 259 -11.50 -5.15 -5.73
CA GLU A 259 -11.47 -6.25 -6.71
C GLU A 259 -12.34 -5.92 -7.95
N ILE A 260 -13.60 -5.53 -7.73
CA ILE A 260 -14.55 -5.18 -8.81
C ILE A 260 -14.34 -3.76 -9.39
N LYS A 261 -13.21 -3.12 -9.07
CA LYS A 261 -12.80 -1.79 -9.56
C LYS A 261 -13.81 -0.69 -9.27
N TYR A 262 -14.58 -0.79 -8.19
CA TYR A 262 -15.45 0.28 -7.71
C TYR A 262 -14.68 1.24 -6.79
N ARG A 263 -14.37 2.44 -7.30
CA ARG A 263 -13.57 3.47 -6.61
C ARG A 263 -12.22 2.95 -6.07
N PRO A 264 -11.46 2.14 -6.83
CA PRO A 264 -10.55 1.14 -6.27
C PRO A 264 -9.43 1.73 -5.41
N ALA A 265 -8.83 2.88 -5.77
CA ALA A 265 -7.83 3.53 -4.92
C ALA A 265 -8.36 3.85 -3.51
N TYR A 266 -9.59 4.38 -3.41
CA TYR A 266 -10.20 4.68 -2.11
C TYR A 266 -10.70 3.42 -1.40
N SER A 267 -11.24 2.45 -2.13
CA SER A 267 -11.67 1.17 -1.56
C SER A 267 -10.49 0.39 -0.97
N TYR A 268 -9.36 0.30 -1.66
CA TYR A 268 -8.12 -0.28 -1.09
C TYR A 268 -7.55 0.57 0.05
N TYR A 269 -7.59 1.90 0.00
CA TYR A 269 -7.21 2.72 1.16
C TYR A 269 -8.04 2.37 2.40
N MET A 270 -9.37 2.31 2.28
CA MET A 270 -10.26 1.95 3.39
C MET A 270 -10.09 0.51 3.86
N ALA A 271 -9.78 -0.44 2.97
CA ALA A 271 -9.38 -1.80 3.36
C ALA A 271 -8.07 -1.79 4.17
N GLY A 272 -7.12 -0.93 3.80
CA GLY A 272 -5.90 -0.64 4.55
C GLY A 272 -6.17 -0.11 5.96
N GLU A 273 -7.02 0.92 6.08
CA GLU A 273 -7.44 1.45 7.40
C GLU A 273 -8.12 0.37 8.25
N CYS A 274 -8.97 -0.47 7.65
CA CYS A 274 -9.61 -1.59 8.35
C CYS A 274 -8.57 -2.61 8.87
N ALA A 275 -7.57 -2.97 8.05
CA ALA A 275 -6.50 -3.88 8.46
C ALA A 275 -5.58 -3.26 9.53
N TYR A 276 -5.32 -1.95 9.44
CA TYR A 276 -4.49 -1.21 10.40
C TYR A 276 -5.11 -1.15 11.80
N GLU A 277 -6.41 -0.84 11.90
CA GLU A 277 -7.17 -0.85 13.16
C GLU A 277 -7.25 -2.27 13.77
N GLN A 278 -7.29 -3.30 12.93
CA GLN A 278 -7.17 -4.72 13.33
C GLN A 278 -5.73 -5.16 13.64
N LYS A 279 -4.74 -4.26 13.54
CA LYS A 279 -3.30 -4.52 13.74
C LYS A 279 -2.69 -5.52 12.75
N HIS A 280 -3.37 -5.79 11.63
CA HIS A 280 -2.88 -6.61 10.53
C HIS A 280 -1.92 -5.79 9.63
N TYR A 281 -0.86 -5.24 10.22
CA TYR A 281 0.01 -4.23 9.61
C TYR A 281 0.58 -4.63 8.24
N THR A 282 0.97 -5.90 8.05
CA THR A 282 1.44 -6.43 6.76
C THR A 282 0.36 -6.37 5.66
N GLN A 283 -0.90 -6.66 6.03
CA GLN A 283 -2.05 -6.58 5.12
C GLN A 283 -2.40 -5.11 4.83
N ALA A 284 -2.35 -4.24 5.84
CA ALA A 284 -2.55 -2.81 5.69
C ALA A 284 -1.57 -2.19 4.70
N ILE A 285 -0.26 -2.47 4.85
CA ILE A 285 0.79 -2.04 3.90
C ILE A 285 0.49 -2.53 2.46
N SER A 286 0.01 -3.77 2.30
CA SER A 286 -0.37 -4.30 0.98
C SER A 286 -1.53 -3.53 0.34
N PHE A 287 -2.57 -3.21 1.12
CA PHE A 287 -3.71 -2.42 0.63
C PHE A 287 -3.35 -0.95 0.37
N TYR A 288 -2.54 -0.32 1.23
CA TYR A 288 -2.02 1.03 1.01
C TYR A 288 -1.16 1.11 -0.25
N LYS A 289 -0.32 0.11 -0.52
CA LYS A 289 0.42 -0.06 -1.79
C LYS A 289 -0.53 -0.12 -2.98
N HIS A 290 -1.57 -0.95 -2.94
CA HIS A 290 -2.56 -1.03 -4.03
C HIS A 290 -3.29 0.30 -4.26
N SER A 291 -3.62 1.03 -3.19
CA SER A 291 -4.22 2.36 -3.29
C SER A 291 -3.31 3.37 -3.99
N ALA A 292 -2.06 3.49 -3.52
CA ALA A 292 -1.08 4.44 -4.05
C ALA A 292 -0.65 4.14 -5.49
N LEU A 293 -0.54 2.86 -5.87
CA LEU A 293 -0.25 2.45 -7.25
C LEU A 293 -1.37 2.82 -8.25
N ILE A 294 -2.62 2.98 -7.78
CA ILE A 294 -3.76 3.38 -8.61
C ILE A 294 -3.92 4.90 -8.63
N LYS A 295 -3.58 5.60 -7.54
CA LYS A 295 -3.57 7.07 -7.51
C LYS A 295 -2.57 7.63 -6.50
N ASP A 296 -1.53 8.29 -7.03
CA ASP A 296 -0.42 8.93 -6.30
C ASP A 296 -0.85 10.16 -5.49
N LYS A 297 -1.85 10.92 -5.97
CA LYS A 297 -2.28 12.21 -5.41
C LYS A 297 -3.71 12.16 -4.90
N THR A 298 -3.88 12.08 -3.58
CA THR A 298 -5.19 12.05 -2.91
C THR A 298 -5.17 12.88 -1.62
N THR A 299 -6.34 13.34 -1.17
CA THR A 299 -6.50 14.07 0.10
C THR A 299 -6.15 13.21 1.33
N TYR A 300 -6.24 11.89 1.20
CA TYR A 300 -5.86 10.93 2.25
C TYR A 300 -4.42 10.44 2.14
N MET A 301 -3.65 10.82 1.12
CA MET A 301 -2.28 10.31 0.92
C MET A 301 -1.34 10.57 2.12
N PRO A 302 -1.38 11.73 2.81
CA PRO A 302 -0.61 11.91 4.05
C PRO A 302 -1.01 10.93 5.17
N ILE A 303 -2.29 10.58 5.27
CA ILE A 303 -2.82 9.63 6.27
C ILE A 303 -2.37 8.21 5.92
N LEU A 304 -2.53 7.80 4.66
CA LEU A 304 -2.08 6.52 4.12
C LEU A 304 -0.58 6.30 4.35
N LEU A 305 0.25 7.28 4.01
CA LEU A 305 1.70 7.21 4.22
C LEU A 305 2.07 7.19 5.70
N TRP A 306 1.30 7.86 6.57
CA TRP A 306 1.50 7.87 8.02
C TRP A 306 1.15 6.53 8.66
N HIS A 307 0.01 5.93 8.34
CA HIS A 307 -0.33 4.57 8.80
C HIS A 307 0.57 3.50 8.18
N THR A 308 1.07 3.71 6.95
CA THR A 308 2.11 2.86 6.35
C THR A 308 3.42 2.95 7.15
N ALA A 309 3.89 4.16 7.48
CA ALA A 309 5.09 4.36 8.30
C ALA A 309 4.95 3.67 9.66
N TRP A 310 3.86 3.92 10.39
CA TRP A 310 3.60 3.29 11.69
C TRP A 310 3.44 1.77 11.59
N SER A 311 2.87 1.23 10.51
CA SER A 311 2.82 -0.21 10.25
C SER A 311 4.23 -0.83 10.20
N PHE A 312 5.16 -0.22 9.46
CA PHE A 312 6.57 -0.64 9.50
C PHE A 312 7.18 -0.50 10.91
N GLY A 313 6.89 0.59 11.62
CA GLY A 313 7.32 0.80 13.00
C GLY A 313 6.87 -0.28 13.98
N PHE A 314 5.60 -0.72 13.90
CA PHE A 314 5.06 -1.82 14.71
C PHE A 314 5.63 -3.19 14.31
N LEU A 315 5.93 -3.39 13.02
CA LEU A 315 6.68 -4.55 12.51
C LEU A 315 8.20 -4.47 12.83
N LYS A 316 8.65 -3.46 13.59
CA LYS A 316 10.04 -3.17 13.98
C LYS A 316 10.98 -2.80 12.82
N ASP A 317 10.46 -2.60 11.62
CA ASP A 317 11.20 -2.12 10.45
C ASP A 317 11.41 -0.60 10.55
N GLN A 318 12.42 -0.22 11.34
CA GLN A 318 12.78 1.20 11.54
C GLN A 318 13.29 1.87 10.26
N ALA A 319 13.91 1.10 9.35
CA ALA A 319 14.42 1.63 8.09
C ALA A 319 13.27 2.12 7.19
N ASN A 320 12.24 1.30 6.98
CA ASN A 320 11.08 1.74 6.20
C ASN A 320 10.17 2.71 6.97
N PHE A 321 10.05 2.60 8.30
CA PHE A 321 9.41 3.66 9.11
C PHE A 321 10.03 5.03 8.82
N GLU A 322 11.36 5.15 8.84
CA GLU A 322 12.03 6.43 8.61
C GLU A 322 11.98 6.89 7.17
N ARG A 323 12.04 6.00 6.18
CA ARG A 323 11.84 6.37 4.77
C ARG A 323 10.48 7.02 4.57
N PHE A 324 9.40 6.40 5.06
CA PHE A 324 8.05 6.96 4.92
C PHE A 324 7.86 8.25 5.75
N MET A 325 8.43 8.36 6.96
CA MET A 325 8.42 9.62 7.72
C MET A 325 9.18 10.74 6.99
N ARG A 326 10.33 10.45 6.36
CA ARG A 326 11.08 11.43 5.55
C ARG A 326 10.27 11.86 4.34
N SER A 327 9.67 10.92 3.59
CA SER A 327 8.77 11.23 2.48
C SER A 327 7.56 12.09 2.90
N LEU A 328 6.99 11.87 4.08
CA LEU A 328 5.93 12.72 4.64
C LEU A 328 6.41 14.15 4.91
N SER A 329 7.57 14.30 5.55
CA SER A 329 8.14 15.62 5.85
C SER A 329 8.50 16.41 4.58
N GLN A 330 8.95 15.73 3.52
CA GLN A 330 9.39 16.34 2.27
C GLN A 330 8.24 16.61 1.28
N LEU A 331 7.35 15.63 1.06
CA LEU A 331 6.30 15.72 0.04
C LEU A 331 5.00 16.35 0.56
N TYR A 332 4.78 16.32 1.88
CA TYR A 332 3.56 16.82 2.51
C TYR A 332 3.82 17.72 3.74
N PRO A 333 4.79 18.65 3.73
CA PRO A 333 5.22 19.43 4.93
C PRO A 333 4.09 20.22 5.60
N GLN A 334 3.11 20.68 4.82
CA GLN A 334 1.97 21.47 5.34
C GLN A 334 0.85 20.60 5.94
N SER A 335 0.88 19.27 5.73
CA SER A 335 -0.08 18.34 6.34
C SER A 335 0.24 18.07 7.81
N GLU A 336 -0.77 17.74 8.59
CA GLU A 336 -0.61 17.37 10.00
C GLU A 336 0.32 16.16 10.19
N GLN A 337 0.33 15.23 9.23
CA GLN A 337 1.22 14.07 9.22
C GLN A 337 2.66 14.46 8.88
N GLY A 338 2.88 15.37 7.93
CA GLY A 338 4.21 15.89 7.58
C GLY A 338 4.87 16.69 8.71
N LYS A 339 4.09 17.55 9.39
CA LYS A 339 4.53 18.27 10.61
C LYS A 339 4.97 17.29 11.70
N LYS A 340 4.11 16.32 12.04
CA LYS A 340 4.39 15.31 13.08
C LYS A 340 5.57 14.41 12.72
N ALA A 341 5.72 14.02 11.44
CA ALA A 341 6.87 13.27 10.96
C ALA A 341 8.17 14.06 11.13
N THR A 342 8.15 15.35 10.80
CA THR A 342 9.30 16.27 10.98
C THR A 342 9.72 16.36 12.45
N GLU A 343 8.76 16.54 13.37
CA GLU A 343 9.04 16.55 14.81
C GLU A 343 9.66 15.23 15.30
N ILE A 344 9.13 14.08 14.87
CA ILE A 344 9.61 12.76 15.30
C ILE A 344 11.05 12.53 14.84
N LEU A 345 11.37 12.87 13.59
CA LEU A 345 12.72 12.76 13.04
C LEU A 345 13.71 13.66 13.79
N GLN A 346 13.34 14.91 14.08
CA GLN A 346 14.18 15.82 14.89
C GLN A 346 14.39 15.31 16.33
N LYS A 347 13.39 14.67 16.94
CA LYS A 347 13.49 14.10 18.30
C LYS A 347 14.40 12.87 18.34
N ARG A 348 14.41 12.02 17.29
CA ARG A 348 15.37 10.90 17.16
C ARG A 348 16.82 11.38 17.04
N GLN A 349 17.09 12.30 16.09
CA GLN A 349 18.44 12.84 15.86
C GLN A 349 19.05 13.46 17.13
N LYS A 350 18.25 14.14 17.96
CA LYS A 350 18.68 14.72 19.25
C LYS A 350 18.91 13.69 20.38
N THR A 351 18.51 12.44 20.17
CA THR A 351 18.75 11.30 21.08
C THR A 351 19.98 10.52 20.64
N GLU A 352 20.13 10.33 19.33
CA GLU A 352 21.29 9.71 18.69
C GLU A 352 22.56 10.56 18.89
N SER A 353 22.48 11.88 18.76
CA SER A 353 23.60 12.81 18.99
C SER A 353 23.94 13.04 20.47
N LYS A 354 23.57 12.11 21.37
CA LYS A 354 23.82 12.14 22.82
C LYS A 354 24.39 10.83 23.37
N HIS A 355 24.67 9.87 22.50
CA HIS A 355 25.29 8.58 22.78
C HIS A 355 26.52 8.39 21.89
#